data_AF-A0A2A3JHX9-F1
#
_entry.id   AF-A0A2A3JHX9-F1
#
_cell.length_a   1.000
_cell.length_b   1.000
_cell.length_c   1.000
_cell.angle_alpha   90.00
_cell.angle_beta   90.00
_cell.angle_gamma   90.00
#
_symmetry.space_group_name_H-M   'P 1'
#
loop_
_entity.id
_entity.type
_entity.pdbx_description
1 polymer ?
#
loop_
_entity_poly.entity_id
_entity_poly.type
_entity_poly.pdbx_seq_one_letter_code
_entity_poly.pdbx_strand_id
1 'polypeptide(L)'
;MPVSVRAGQRGPRPVYQVLAGSTPVMVTTQKVLVARLGDEQWSQLLTCSAGGRSSIVKQTAVRTGTVVVAVSGRPSLVDARVHEAVAKATGARSTER
;
A
#
# COMPACT_ATOMS: atom_id res chain seq x y z
N MET A 1 -10.31 -7.17 16.31
CA MET A 1 -11.18 -6.17 15.68
C MET A 1 -11.50 -6.64 14.27
N PRO A 2 -12.74 -7.03 13.94
CA PRO A 2 -13.09 -7.39 12.57
C PRO A 2 -13.03 -6.15 11.69
N VAL A 3 -12.52 -6.31 10.47
CA VAL A 3 -12.51 -5.28 9.43
C VAL A 3 -13.39 -5.77 8.30
N SER A 4 -14.34 -4.94 7.87
CA SER A 4 -15.19 -5.22 6.70
C SER A 4 -14.93 -4.19 5.63
N VAL A 5 -14.90 -4.63 4.37
CA VAL A 5 -14.65 -3.77 3.20
C VAL A 5 -15.85 -3.83 2.28
N ARG A 6 -16.39 -2.66 1.95
CA ARG A 6 -17.42 -2.49 0.92
C ARG A 6 -16.85 -1.72 -0.25
N ALA A 7 -16.90 -2.31 -1.43
CA ALA A 7 -16.48 -1.63 -2.66
C ALA A 7 -17.62 -0.74 -3.21
N GLY A 8 -17.22 0.39 -3.78
CA GLY A 8 -18.07 1.34 -4.51
C GLY A 8 -17.24 2.08 -5.57
N GLN A 9 -17.88 3.00 -6.29
CA GLN A 9 -17.25 3.81 -7.33
C GLN A 9 -17.64 5.28 -7.13
N ARG A 10 -16.70 6.20 -7.35
CA ARG A 10 -16.98 7.65 -7.39
C ARG A 10 -16.31 8.25 -8.62
N GLY A 11 -17.06 8.36 -9.71
CA GLY A 11 -16.52 8.70 -11.03
C GLY A 11 -15.59 7.59 -11.54
N PRO A 12 -14.43 7.91 -12.18
CA PRO A 12 -13.51 6.89 -12.72
C PRO A 12 -12.62 6.23 -11.64
N ARG A 13 -12.81 6.57 -10.35
CA ARG A 13 -11.95 6.10 -9.26
C ARG A 13 -12.67 5.09 -8.36
N PRO A 14 -12.04 3.94 -8.05
CA PRO A 14 -12.54 3.04 -7.03
C PRO A 14 -12.58 3.73 -5.66
N VAL A 15 -13.65 3.45 -4.91
CA VAL A 15 -13.81 3.90 -3.54
C VAL A 15 -14.19 2.71 -2.68
N TYR A 16 -13.55 2.57 -1.54
CA TYR A 16 -13.82 1.50 -0.58
C TYR A 16 -14.25 2.13 0.73
N GLN A 17 -15.28 1.57 1.36
CA GLN A 17 -15.59 1.86 2.75
C GLN A 17 -15.04 0.73 3.60
N VAL A 18 -14.16 1.07 4.52
CA VAL A 18 -13.56 0.13 5.47
C VAL A 18 -14.15 0.42 6.85
N LEU A 19 -14.73 -0.58 7.50
CA LEU A 19 -15.16 -0.48 8.89
C LEU A 19 -14.03 -0.93 9.81
N ALA A 20 -13.52 -0.01 10.62
CA ALA A 20 -12.58 -0.31 11.71
C ALA A 20 -13.34 -0.26 13.03
N GLY A 21 -13.82 -1.41 13.50
CA GLY A 21 -14.84 -1.45 14.55
C GLY A 21 -16.15 -0.85 14.02
N SER A 22 -16.67 0.17 14.69
CA SER A 22 -17.86 0.92 14.26
C SER A 22 -17.53 2.17 13.42
N THR A 23 -16.25 2.49 13.21
CA THR A 23 -15.84 3.72 12.54
C THR A 23 -15.72 3.48 11.03
N PRO A 24 -16.53 4.17 10.19
CA PRO A 24 -16.38 4.11 8.75
C PRO A 24 -15.17 4.95 8.29
N VAL A 25 -14.30 4.31 7.52
CA VAL A 25 -13.17 4.93 6.84
C VAL A 25 -13.43 4.87 5.34
N MET A 26 -13.58 6.01 4.72
CA MET A 26 -13.67 6.12 3.26
C MET A 26 -12.27 6.10 2.68
N VAL A 27 -12.02 5.22 1.72
CA VAL A 27 -10.73 5.04 1.07
C VAL A 27 -10.90 5.26 -0.42
N THR A 28 -10.27 6.29 -0.97
CA THR A 28 -10.17 6.47 -2.43
C THR A 28 -8.80 6.02 -2.91
N THR A 29 -8.74 5.38 -4.07
CA THR A 29 -7.49 4.83 -4.59
C THR A 29 -7.05 5.51 -5.87
N GLN A 30 -5.74 5.65 -6.02
CA GLN A 30 -5.11 6.17 -7.23
C GLN A 30 -3.83 5.39 -7.50
N LYS A 31 -3.75 4.72 -8.65
CA LYS A 31 -2.50 4.09 -9.10
C LYS A 31 -1.44 5.16 -9.37
N VAL A 32 -0.20 4.88 -8.99
CA VAL A 32 0.95 5.78 -9.22
C VAL A 32 2.13 4.99 -9.77
N LEU A 33 2.95 5.68 -10.56
CA LEU A 33 4.19 5.11 -11.07
C LEU A 33 5.19 4.91 -9.92
N VAL A 34 6.01 3.87 -10.04
CA VAL A 34 7.09 3.56 -9.11
C VAL A 34 8.34 3.19 -9.91
N ALA A 35 9.52 3.53 -9.39
CA ALA A 35 10.80 3.18 -10.01
C ALA A 35 10.91 1.65 -10.20
N ARG A 36 11.53 1.20 -11.30
CA ARG A 36 11.68 -0.23 -11.60
C ARG A 36 12.47 -0.96 -10.51
N LEU A 37 11.83 -1.88 -9.79
CA LEU A 37 12.39 -2.64 -8.68
C LEU A 37 11.77 -4.04 -8.65
N GLY A 38 12.61 -5.08 -8.56
CA GLY A 38 12.18 -6.47 -8.62
C GLY A 38 11.68 -6.91 -10.00
N ASP A 39 10.94 -8.02 -10.03
CA ASP A 39 10.37 -8.60 -11.25
C ASP A 39 9.03 -7.96 -11.60
N GLU A 40 8.22 -7.69 -10.57
CA GLU A 40 6.90 -7.06 -10.68
C GLU A 40 6.75 -6.01 -9.58
N GLN A 41 6.04 -4.94 -9.92
CA GLN A 41 5.83 -3.83 -9.00
C GLN A 41 4.49 -3.15 -9.25
N TRP A 42 3.92 -2.63 -8.17
CA TRP A 42 2.80 -1.72 -8.26
C TRP A 42 2.83 -0.72 -7.10
N SER A 43 2.26 0.45 -7.34
CA SER A 43 2.11 1.46 -6.30
C SER A 43 0.78 2.16 -6.43
N GLN A 44 0.18 2.49 -5.28
CA GLN A 44 -1.05 3.25 -5.20
C GLN A 44 -1.01 4.23 -4.03
N LEU A 45 -1.74 5.32 -4.18
CA LEU A 45 -2.11 6.23 -3.10
C LEU A 45 -3.52 5.88 -2.63
N LEU A 46 -3.69 5.90 -1.32
CA LEU A 46 -4.92 5.67 -0.58
C LEU A 46 -5.22 6.97 0.17
N THR A 47 -6.31 7.64 -0.15
CA THR A 47 -6.81 8.75 0.68
C THR A 47 -7.84 8.18 1.62
N CYS A 48 -7.49 8.09 2.90
CA CYS A 48 -8.33 7.58 3.96
C CYS A 48 -8.99 8.75 4.69
N SER A 49 -10.31 8.81 4.69
CA SER A 49 -11.09 9.85 5.36
C SER A 49 -11.99 9.23 6.43
N ALA A 50 -11.87 9.70 7.67
CA ALA A 50 -12.68 9.27 8.81
C ALA A 50 -12.93 10.46 9.74
N GLY A 51 -14.17 10.63 10.21
CA GLY A 51 -14.53 11.69 11.16
C GLY A 51 -14.11 13.11 10.73
N GLY A 52 -14.19 13.42 9.43
CA GLY A 52 -13.81 14.72 8.87
C GLY A 52 -12.30 14.94 8.69
N ARG A 53 -11.44 13.99 9.09
CA ARG A 53 -9.99 14.04 8.86
C ARG A 53 -9.62 13.16 7.68
N SER A 54 -8.66 13.60 6.89
CA SER A 54 -8.11 12.84 5.77
C SER A 54 -6.62 12.58 5.96
N SER A 55 -6.17 11.40 5.56
CA SER A 55 -4.77 10.99 5.56
C SER A 55 -4.44 10.32 4.24
N ILE A 56 -3.24 10.57 3.73
CA ILE A 56 -2.75 9.96 2.49
C ILE A 56 -1.71 8.91 2.86
N VAL A 57 -1.94 7.69 2.39
CA VAL A 57 -1.03 6.55 2.53
C VAL A 57 -0.59 6.13 1.13
N LYS A 58 0.70 5.95 0.92
CA LYS A 58 1.22 5.23 -0.23
C LYS A 58 1.40 3.78 0.15
N GLN A 59 1.03 2.89 -0.75
CA GLN A 59 1.34 1.47 -0.66
C GLN A 59 2.06 1.07 -1.94
N THR A 60 3.26 0.54 -1.79
CA THR A 60 4.05 -0.01 -2.89
C THR A 60 4.31 -1.48 -2.58
N ALA A 61 4.03 -2.36 -3.53
CA ALA A 61 4.45 -3.75 -3.43
C ALA A 61 5.41 -4.09 -4.57
N VAL A 62 6.44 -4.86 -4.21
CA VAL A 62 7.47 -5.34 -5.12
C VAL A 62 7.62 -6.83 -4.93
N ARG A 63 7.64 -7.56 -6.03
CA ARG A 63 7.93 -8.99 -6.06
C ARG A 63 9.35 -9.22 -6.55
N THR A 64 10.06 -10.13 -5.90
CA THR A 64 11.37 -10.63 -6.35
C THR A 64 11.41 -12.13 -6.11
N GLY A 65 11.38 -12.89 -7.21
CA GLY A 65 11.16 -14.33 -7.22
C GLY A 65 9.86 -14.72 -6.51
N THR A 66 10.01 -15.37 -5.36
CA THR A 66 8.90 -15.84 -4.51
C THR A 66 8.64 -14.93 -3.29
N VAL A 67 9.38 -13.84 -3.13
CA VAL A 67 9.15 -12.85 -2.06
C VAL A 67 8.30 -11.71 -2.61
N VAL A 68 7.28 -11.30 -1.84
CA VAL A 68 6.55 -10.05 -2.06
C VAL A 68 6.76 -9.15 -0.85
N VAL A 69 7.25 -7.95 -1.08
CA VAL A 69 7.45 -6.91 -0.07
C VAL A 69 6.43 -5.82 -0.30
N ALA A 70 5.52 -5.60 0.65
CA ALA A 70 4.58 -4.50 0.62
C ALA A 70 4.96 -3.45 1.67
N VAL A 71 5.29 -2.24 1.23
CA VAL A 71 5.63 -1.10 2.09
C VAL A 71 4.48 -0.10 2.04
N SER A 72 3.90 0.19 3.20
CA SER A 72 2.77 1.11 3.33
C SER A 72 3.07 2.19 4.36
N GLY A 73 2.71 3.44 4.07
CA GLY A 73 2.91 4.54 5.00
C GLY A 73 2.79 5.91 4.35
N ARG A 74 3.37 6.95 4.96
CA ARG A 74 3.43 8.28 4.35
C ARG A 74 4.17 8.21 3.00
N PRO A 75 3.70 8.90 1.95
CA PRO A 75 4.30 8.79 0.61
C PRO A 75 5.81 8.99 0.58
N SER A 76 6.31 10.04 1.23
CA SER A 76 7.75 10.32 1.29
C SER A 76 8.56 9.24 1.98
N LEU A 77 8.01 8.58 3.00
CA LEU A 77 8.70 7.51 3.72
C LEU A 77 8.73 6.22 2.88
N VAL A 78 7.64 5.91 2.18
CA VAL A 78 7.60 4.75 1.28
C VAL A 78 8.61 4.93 0.15
N ASP A 79 8.65 6.11 -0.46
CA ASP A 79 9.59 6.41 -1.54
C ASP A 79 11.06 6.36 -1.08
N ALA A 80 11.33 6.84 0.13
CA ALA A 80 12.68 6.78 0.69
C ALA A 80 13.13 5.36 1.08
N ARG A 81 12.21 4.45 1.43
CA ARG A 81 12.54 3.17 2.09
C ARG A 81 12.22 1.92 1.30
N VAL A 82 11.47 2.00 0.21
CA VAL A 82 11.06 0.81 -0.55
C VAL A 82 12.27 0.02 -1.07
N HIS A 83 13.32 0.70 -1.54
CA HIS A 83 14.52 0.04 -2.03
C HIS A 83 15.24 -0.74 -0.93
N GLU A 84 15.44 -0.12 0.23
CA GLU A 84 16.08 -0.74 1.39
C GLU A 84 15.25 -1.92 1.92
N ALA A 85 13.93 -1.79 1.99
CA ALA A 85 13.04 -2.85 2.44
C ALA A 85 13.11 -4.08 1.53
N VAL A 86 13.12 -3.88 0.20
CA VAL A 86 13.27 -4.96 -0.77
C VAL A 86 14.64 -5.62 -0.63
N ALA A 87 15.72 -4.83 -0.60
CA ALA A 87 17.08 -5.36 -0.45
C ALA A 87 17.26 -6.19 0.82
N LYS A 88 16.67 -5.76 1.95
CA LYS A 88 16.70 -6.52 3.21
C LYS A 88 15.94 -7.84 3.10
N ALA A 89 14.73 -7.82 2.55
CA ALA A 89 13.88 -9.01 2.44
C ALA A 89 14.44 -10.06 1.47
N THR A 90 15.12 -9.62 0.41
CA THR A 90 15.73 -10.52 -0.59
C THR A 90 17.14 -10.94 -0.21
N GLY A 91 17.92 -10.08 0.45
CA GLY A 91 19.25 -10.39 0.96
C GLY A 91 19.27 -11.33 2.16
N ALA A 92 18.25 -11.29 3.03
CA ALA A 92 18.11 -12.22 4.16
C ALA A 92 17.95 -13.68 3.73
N ARG A 93 17.51 -13.94 2.49
CA ARG A 93 17.40 -15.30 1.94
C ARG A 93 18.77 -15.95 1.66
N SER A 94 19.85 -15.17 1.58
CA SER A 94 21.20 -15.71 1.34
C SER A 94 21.86 -16.29 2.60
N THR A 95 21.30 -16.05 3.79
CA THR A 95 21.86 -16.50 5.08
C THR A 95 21.26 -17.82 5.59
N GLU A 96 20.37 -18.42 4.82
CA GLU A 96 19.75 -19.73 5.09
C GLU A 96 20.08 -20.68 3.92
N ARG A 97 21.37 -21.01 3.76
CA ARG A 97 21.86 -22.11 2.91
C ARG A 97 23.12 -22.73 3.49
#